data_AF-A0A2V8PIR6-F1
#
_entry.id   AF-A0A2V8PIR6-F1
#
_cell.length_a   1.000
_cell.length_b   1.000
_cell.length_c   1.000
_cell.angle_alpha   90.00
_cell.angle_beta   90.00
_cell.angle_gamma   90.00
#
_symmetry.space_group_name_H-M   'P 1'
#
loop_
_entity.id
_entity.type
_entity.pdbx_description
1 polymer ?
#
loop_
_entity_poly.entity_id
_entity_poly.type
_entity_poly.pdbx_seq_one_letter_code
_entity_poly.pdbx_strand_id
1 'polypeptide(L)'
;MKRHTITAFALVLLVLVFYPQRFSQSGGAIGQRRRTRNPPSQTPKKGTIDYSRFSHATKEHTEACKTCHQLPTANSAKVRGFPDVADFPDHGACVRCHRQQFFKGVQPIICTDCHTKTSTRDDERWEFRNSRRPQQFTIEFPHDKHQDVIASLRLLPATSARAFIKSAHAIDDRTRKYNNCTICHAHSRAPLTPPGGWIDAYVPAADTFKSAPTSHDLCFNCHWQGQEPSRENCAGCHKPAAASYVPVESPKRISVKFRHDGGGAKQNHPAECTTCHINITKSTTLRGLKPDVPITSCTECHNKDGLRQDLNNELAAIDKNKNFVCSYCHTSDVGKRDAPASHYSVAERPPLKRADLK
;
A
#
# COMPACT_ATOMS: atom_id res chain seq x y z
N MET A 1 -50.73 -32.71 -15.20
CA MET A 1 -50.67 -34.16 -15.54
C MET A 1 -49.24 -34.43 -16.01
N LYS A 2 -48.38 -35.30 -15.48
CA LYS A 2 -48.43 -36.39 -14.50
C LYS A 2 -47.15 -36.32 -13.63
N ARG A 3 -47.28 -36.70 -12.37
CA ARG A 3 -46.21 -37.03 -11.43
C ARG A 3 -45.90 -38.52 -11.54
N HIS A 4 -44.66 -38.94 -11.31
CA HIS A 4 -44.29 -40.29 -10.83
C HIS A 4 -43.03 -40.16 -9.91
N THR A 5 -43.12 -40.25 -8.58
CA THR A 5 -43.06 -41.45 -7.69
C THR A 5 -41.77 -42.26 -7.87
N ILE A 6 -40.73 -42.13 -7.03
CA ILE A 6 -40.43 -42.75 -5.71
C ILE A 6 -40.52 -44.28 -5.69
N THR A 7 -39.38 -44.95 -5.40
CA THR A 7 -39.13 -46.15 -4.53
C THR A 7 -37.67 -46.62 -4.77
N ALA A 8 -36.71 -46.67 -3.84
CA ALA A 8 -36.55 -47.29 -2.51
C ALA A 8 -36.08 -48.77 -2.52
N PHE A 9 -35.21 -49.11 -1.55
CA PHE A 9 -34.63 -50.42 -1.12
C PHE A 9 -33.33 -50.89 -1.77
N ALA A 10 -32.38 -51.57 -1.11
CA ALA A 10 -31.83 -51.64 0.27
C ALA A 10 -30.86 -52.84 0.25
N LEU A 11 -29.69 -52.70 0.89
CA LEU A 11 -28.85 -53.71 1.58
C LEU A 11 -28.56 -55.09 0.93
N VAL A 12 -27.28 -55.53 0.99
CA VAL A 12 -26.81 -56.68 1.81
C VAL A 12 -25.38 -57.16 1.41
N LEU A 13 -24.50 -57.15 2.42
CA LEU A 13 -23.40 -58.06 2.81
C LEU A 13 -22.27 -58.53 1.85
N LEU A 14 -21.04 -58.09 2.20
CA LEU A 14 -19.97 -58.88 2.85
C LEU A 14 -19.38 -60.11 2.11
N VAL A 15 -18.13 -59.99 1.62
CA VAL A 15 -17.13 -61.08 1.65
C VAL A 15 -15.71 -60.50 1.86
N LEU A 16 -15.20 -60.65 3.07
CA LEU A 16 -13.78 -60.67 3.44
C LEU A 16 -13.21 -62.04 3.07
N VAL A 17 -12.19 -62.12 2.22
CA VAL A 17 -11.31 -63.30 2.14
C VAL A 17 -9.86 -62.86 1.95
N PHE A 18 -9.09 -63.02 3.04
CA PHE A 18 -7.72 -63.53 3.16
C PHE A 18 -6.69 -63.21 2.07
N TYR A 19 -5.54 -62.64 2.44
CA TYR A 19 -4.21 -63.24 2.19
C TYR A 19 -3.18 -62.65 3.20
N PRO A 20 -2.15 -63.42 3.62
CA PRO A 20 -1.59 -63.41 4.97
C PRO A 20 -0.31 -62.57 5.14
N GLN A 21 -0.06 -62.25 6.41
CA GLN A 21 1.18 -61.75 6.95
C GLN A 21 2.33 -62.74 6.74
N ARG A 22 3.49 -62.26 6.26
CA ARG A 22 4.77 -62.90 6.52
C ARG A 22 5.58 -62.07 7.49
N PHE A 23 5.79 -62.65 8.67
CA PHE A 23 6.89 -62.35 9.57
C PHE A 23 8.22 -62.54 8.85
N SER A 24 9.17 -61.63 9.07
CA SER A 24 10.59 -61.99 9.07
C SER A 24 11.31 -61.14 10.12
N GLN A 25 11.70 -61.80 11.20
CA GLN A 25 12.65 -61.33 12.19
C GLN A 25 14.08 -61.54 11.65
N SER A 26 14.88 -60.47 11.68
CA SER A 26 16.35 -60.47 11.72
C SER A 26 16.70 -58.98 11.84
N GLY A 27 17.41 -58.46 12.82
CA GLY A 27 18.55 -58.97 13.58
C GLY A 27 19.29 -57.68 13.96
N GLY A 28 19.77 -57.60 15.20
CA GLY A 28 20.36 -56.37 15.73
C GLY A 28 21.58 -55.91 14.94
N ALA A 29 21.66 -54.60 14.71
CA ALA A 29 22.91 -53.91 14.49
C ALA A 29 22.79 -52.51 15.09
N ILE A 30 23.57 -52.28 16.14
CA ILE A 30 23.80 -50.98 16.78
C ILE A 30 24.52 -50.11 15.74
N GLY A 31 23.74 -49.36 14.96
CA GLY A 31 24.24 -48.38 14.01
C GLY A 31 24.71 -47.14 14.76
N GLN A 32 26.03 -46.95 14.82
CA GLN A 32 26.67 -45.73 15.31
C GLN A 32 25.99 -44.48 14.73
N ARG A 33 25.52 -43.63 15.64
CA ARG A 33 25.02 -42.28 15.36
C ARG A 33 26.15 -41.45 14.74
N ARG A 34 26.28 -41.50 13.41
CA ARG A 34 27.20 -40.67 12.64
C ARG A 34 26.72 -39.23 12.81
N ARG A 35 27.37 -38.47 13.70
CA ARG A 35 27.24 -37.01 13.78
C ARG A 35 27.50 -36.45 12.38
N THR A 36 26.44 -36.08 11.67
CA THR A 36 26.52 -35.19 10.52
C THR A 36 27.08 -33.87 11.02
N ARG A 37 28.40 -33.70 10.86
CA ARG A 37 29.05 -32.39 10.92
C ARG A 37 28.36 -31.54 9.85
N ASN A 38 27.59 -30.53 10.28
CA ASN A 38 27.17 -29.46 9.39
C ASN A 38 28.44 -28.92 8.71
N PRO A 39 28.53 -28.92 7.38
CA PRO A 39 29.65 -28.30 6.71
C PRO A 39 29.66 -26.82 7.11
N PRO A 40 30.83 -26.24 7.39
CA PRO A 40 30.93 -24.82 7.71
C PRO A 40 30.33 -24.01 6.55
N SER A 41 29.46 -23.07 6.91
CA SER A 41 28.89 -22.09 5.99
C SER A 41 30.02 -21.47 5.17
N GLN A 42 30.16 -21.89 3.92
CA GLN A 42 31.14 -21.31 3.01
C GLN A 42 30.74 -19.87 2.76
N THR A 43 31.52 -18.95 3.31
CA THR A 43 31.46 -17.54 2.93
C THR A 43 31.62 -17.46 1.39
N PRO A 44 30.72 -16.75 0.68
CA PRO A 44 30.76 -16.70 -0.78
C PRO A 44 32.13 -16.19 -1.24
N LYS A 45 32.80 -16.96 -2.11
CA LYS A 45 34.02 -16.50 -2.77
C LYS A 45 33.70 -15.22 -3.54
N LYS A 46 34.49 -14.17 -3.27
CA LYS A 46 34.45 -12.88 -3.97
C LYS A 46 34.45 -13.13 -5.48
N GLY A 47 33.36 -12.76 -6.16
CA GLY A 47 33.15 -13.00 -7.60
C GLY A 47 31.99 -13.95 -7.95
N THR A 48 31.37 -14.61 -6.96
CA THR A 48 30.17 -15.42 -7.23
C THR A 48 28.93 -14.53 -7.32
N ILE A 49 28.20 -14.59 -8.44
CA ILE A 49 26.94 -13.86 -8.65
C ILE A 49 25.91 -14.33 -7.62
N ASP A 50 25.32 -13.39 -6.88
CA ASP A 50 24.26 -13.67 -5.91
C ASP A 50 22.90 -13.71 -6.61
N TYR A 51 22.46 -14.93 -6.97
CA TYR A 51 21.15 -15.16 -7.57
C TYR A 51 19.99 -15.08 -6.55
N SER A 52 20.24 -14.84 -5.26
CA SER A 52 19.19 -14.64 -4.26
C SER A 52 18.64 -13.21 -4.26
N ARG A 53 19.20 -12.31 -5.08
CA ARG A 53 18.88 -10.88 -5.12
C ARG A 53 18.86 -10.36 -6.56
N PHE A 54 17.66 -10.17 -7.11
CA PHE A 54 17.52 -9.42 -8.35
C PHE A 54 17.68 -7.92 -8.09
N SER A 55 18.22 -7.20 -9.06
CA SER A 55 18.33 -5.74 -9.03
C SER A 55 18.25 -5.16 -10.42
N HIS A 56 17.37 -4.18 -10.62
CA HIS A 56 17.35 -3.35 -11.83
C HIS A 56 18.57 -2.43 -11.95
N ALA A 57 19.44 -2.34 -10.93
CA ALA A 57 20.66 -1.55 -10.98
C ALA A 57 21.86 -2.28 -11.60
N THR A 58 21.78 -3.60 -11.80
CA THR A 58 22.83 -4.34 -12.52
C THR A 58 22.69 -4.10 -14.01
N LYS A 59 23.81 -3.88 -14.70
CA LYS A 59 23.86 -3.54 -16.14
C LYS A 59 23.08 -4.54 -17.01
N GLU A 60 23.10 -5.81 -16.65
CA GLU A 60 22.41 -6.89 -17.36
C GLU A 60 20.88 -6.84 -17.19
N HIS A 61 20.38 -6.05 -16.25
CA HIS A 61 18.95 -5.89 -15.94
C HIS A 61 18.44 -4.46 -16.19
N THR A 62 19.19 -3.63 -16.91
CA THR A 62 18.77 -2.29 -17.32
C THR A 62 18.15 -2.25 -18.72
N GLU A 63 17.74 -3.40 -19.27
CA GLU A 63 17.03 -3.46 -20.55
C GLU A 63 15.66 -2.79 -20.48
N ALA A 64 15.02 -2.60 -21.64
CA ALA A 64 13.67 -2.06 -21.71
C ALA A 64 12.70 -2.91 -20.88
N CYS A 65 11.86 -2.27 -20.06
CA CYS A 65 10.97 -2.96 -19.12
C CYS A 65 10.14 -4.06 -19.79
N LYS A 66 9.67 -3.82 -21.03
CA LYS A 66 8.87 -4.75 -21.83
C LYS A 66 9.58 -6.07 -22.17
N THR A 67 10.91 -6.12 -22.09
CA THR A 67 11.64 -7.37 -22.32
C THR A 67 11.29 -8.40 -21.26
N CYS A 68 11.09 -7.98 -20.01
CA CYS A 68 10.73 -8.86 -18.90
C CYS A 68 9.25 -8.76 -18.51
N HIS A 69 8.69 -7.56 -18.51
CA HIS A 69 7.32 -7.29 -18.09
C HIS A 69 6.38 -7.17 -19.30
N GLN A 70 5.52 -8.17 -19.50
CA GLN A 70 4.57 -8.16 -20.61
C GLN A 70 3.30 -7.37 -20.29
N LEU A 71 2.81 -6.64 -21.30
CA LEU A 71 1.63 -5.79 -21.24
C LEU A 71 0.67 -6.15 -22.39
N PRO A 72 -0.63 -6.41 -22.13
CA PRO A 72 -1.23 -6.60 -20.81
C PRO A 72 -0.78 -7.92 -20.17
N THR A 73 -0.82 -7.99 -18.84
CA THR A 73 -0.62 -9.27 -18.13
C THR A 73 -1.72 -10.28 -18.47
N ALA A 74 -1.34 -11.56 -18.54
CA ALA A 74 -2.25 -12.64 -18.93
C ALA A 74 -3.49 -12.78 -18.03
N ASN A 75 -3.41 -12.34 -16.77
CA ASN A 75 -4.51 -12.40 -15.79
C ASN A 75 -5.18 -11.04 -15.50
N SER A 76 -4.77 -9.96 -16.18
CA SER A 76 -5.29 -8.59 -15.98
C SER A 76 -6.82 -8.53 -15.96
N ALA A 77 -7.48 -9.15 -16.94
CA ALA A 77 -8.94 -9.18 -17.06
C ALA A 77 -9.63 -9.95 -15.93
N LYS A 78 -8.99 -10.99 -15.36
CA LYS A 78 -9.57 -11.84 -14.31
C LYS A 78 -9.38 -11.25 -12.91
N VAL A 79 -8.27 -10.55 -12.67
CA VAL A 79 -7.88 -10.11 -11.33
C VAL A 79 -8.22 -8.64 -11.08
N ARG A 80 -8.11 -7.78 -12.10
CA ARG A 80 -8.22 -6.33 -11.94
C ARG A 80 -9.21 -5.67 -12.90
N GLY A 81 -9.69 -6.39 -13.92
CA GLY A 81 -10.60 -5.85 -14.94
C GLY A 81 -9.97 -4.75 -15.81
N PHE A 82 -8.64 -4.63 -15.79
CA PHE A 82 -7.92 -3.54 -16.44
C PHE A 82 -6.53 -4.02 -16.92
N PRO A 83 -6.10 -3.67 -18.15
CA PRO A 83 -4.81 -4.11 -18.69
C PRO A 83 -3.65 -3.41 -17.97
N ASP A 84 -2.92 -4.17 -17.15
CA ASP A 84 -1.84 -3.64 -16.29
C ASP A 84 -0.58 -4.51 -16.40
N VAL A 85 0.57 -3.94 -16.05
CA VAL A 85 1.82 -4.63 -15.78
C VAL A 85 1.72 -5.33 -14.42
N ALA A 86 2.22 -6.56 -14.32
CA ALA A 86 2.41 -7.19 -13.02
C ALA A 86 3.69 -6.66 -12.39
N ASP A 87 3.64 -6.41 -11.08
CA ASP A 87 4.82 -6.00 -10.29
C ASP A 87 5.99 -6.98 -10.43
N PHE A 88 5.70 -8.22 -10.81
CA PHE A 88 6.69 -9.23 -11.19
C PHE A 88 6.39 -9.81 -12.56
N PRO A 89 7.43 -10.13 -13.33
CA PRO A 89 7.25 -10.87 -14.56
C PRO A 89 6.95 -12.36 -14.27
N ASP A 90 6.38 -13.04 -15.26
CA ASP A 90 6.24 -14.50 -15.20
C ASP A 90 7.61 -15.19 -15.22
N HIS A 91 7.66 -16.44 -14.75
CA HIS A 91 8.89 -17.25 -14.73
C HIS A 91 9.62 -17.29 -16.09
N GLY A 92 8.87 -17.26 -17.20
CA GLY A 92 9.43 -17.23 -18.55
C GLY A 92 10.41 -16.08 -18.79
N ALA A 93 10.23 -14.93 -18.12
CA ALA A 93 11.16 -13.80 -18.24
C ALA A 93 12.55 -14.16 -17.74
N CYS A 94 12.65 -14.75 -16.55
CA CYS A 94 13.92 -15.16 -15.95
C CYS A 94 14.48 -16.42 -16.61
N VAL A 95 13.64 -17.40 -16.93
CA VAL A 95 14.07 -18.70 -17.49
C VAL A 95 14.81 -18.56 -18.82
N ARG A 96 14.50 -17.53 -19.62
CA ARG A 96 15.20 -17.29 -20.90
C ARG A 96 16.70 -17.04 -20.74
N CYS A 97 17.12 -16.38 -19.65
CA CYS A 97 18.53 -16.06 -19.40
C CYS A 97 19.13 -16.89 -18.27
N HIS A 98 18.33 -17.28 -17.28
CA HIS A 98 18.75 -17.97 -16.05
C HIS A 98 18.26 -19.42 -15.97
N ARG A 99 18.05 -20.10 -17.11
CA ARG A 99 17.53 -21.48 -17.15
C ARG A 99 18.28 -22.42 -16.20
N GLN A 100 19.61 -22.37 -16.20
CA GLN A 100 20.42 -23.24 -15.36
C GLN A 100 20.18 -22.97 -13.87
N GLN A 101 20.14 -21.71 -13.45
CA GLN A 101 19.90 -21.33 -12.06
C GLN A 101 18.48 -21.65 -11.61
N PHE A 102 17.51 -21.51 -12.52
CA PHE A 102 16.10 -21.76 -12.26
C PHE A 102 15.78 -23.23 -11.97
N PHE A 103 16.54 -24.17 -12.56
CA PHE A 103 16.35 -25.61 -12.38
C PHE A 103 17.44 -26.29 -11.54
N LYS A 104 18.29 -25.51 -10.85
CA LYS A 104 19.39 -26.05 -10.06
C LYS A 104 18.92 -26.50 -8.67
N GLY A 105 18.79 -27.80 -8.49
CA GLY A 105 18.45 -28.42 -7.20
C GLY A 105 16.96 -28.36 -6.84
N VAL A 106 16.61 -28.84 -5.65
CA VAL A 106 15.21 -28.92 -5.17
C VAL A 106 14.66 -27.59 -4.63
N GLN A 107 15.55 -26.64 -4.35
CA GLN A 107 15.24 -25.31 -3.84
C GLN A 107 16.12 -24.28 -4.56
N PRO A 108 15.81 -23.94 -5.83
CA PRO A 108 16.61 -22.99 -6.58
C PRO A 108 16.68 -21.63 -5.86
N ILE A 109 17.90 -21.13 -5.61
CA ILE A 109 18.10 -19.89 -4.84
C ILE A 109 17.44 -18.68 -5.51
N ILE A 110 17.35 -18.69 -6.84
CA ILE A 110 16.70 -17.64 -7.64
C ILE A 110 15.20 -17.50 -7.34
N CYS A 111 14.55 -18.58 -6.89
CA CYS A 111 13.15 -18.51 -6.50
C CYS A 111 12.93 -17.70 -5.21
N THR A 112 13.97 -17.51 -4.36
CA THR A 112 13.84 -16.76 -3.08
C THR A 112 13.62 -15.27 -3.30
N ASP A 113 13.84 -14.82 -4.53
CA ASP A 113 13.68 -13.44 -4.92
C ASP A 113 12.19 -13.07 -5.03
N CYS A 114 11.35 -14.02 -5.47
CA CYS A 114 9.90 -13.83 -5.55
C CYS A 114 9.14 -14.52 -4.41
N HIS A 115 9.61 -15.68 -3.96
CA HIS A 115 8.92 -16.51 -2.97
C HIS A 115 9.57 -16.42 -1.58
N THR A 116 8.75 -16.52 -0.54
CA THR A 116 9.19 -16.67 0.85
C THR A 116 9.68 -18.10 1.14
N LYS A 117 9.17 -19.10 0.40
CA LYS A 117 9.63 -20.49 0.42
C LYS A 117 9.74 -21.04 -1.00
N THR A 118 10.79 -21.82 -1.27
CA THR A 118 11.19 -22.23 -2.63
C THR A 118 11.23 -23.74 -2.86
N SER A 119 10.72 -24.52 -1.91
CA SER A 119 10.66 -25.98 -2.04
C SER A 119 9.71 -26.37 -3.16
N THR A 120 10.22 -27.10 -4.16
CA THR A 120 9.39 -27.68 -5.23
C THR A 120 8.64 -28.93 -4.79
N ARG A 121 8.83 -29.37 -3.54
CA ARG A 121 8.20 -30.55 -2.94
C ARG A 121 7.06 -30.22 -1.98
N ASP A 122 6.86 -28.93 -1.70
CA ASP A 122 5.81 -28.49 -0.82
C ASP A 122 4.60 -28.15 -1.70
N ASP A 123 3.50 -28.88 -1.54
CA ASP A 123 2.23 -28.61 -2.26
C ASP A 123 1.53 -27.35 -1.73
N GLU A 124 2.03 -26.79 -0.62
CA GLU A 124 1.46 -25.63 0.04
C GLU A 124 1.75 -24.35 -0.77
N ARG A 125 0.69 -23.63 -1.15
CA ARG A 125 0.82 -22.33 -1.84
C ARG A 125 1.21 -21.26 -0.83
N TRP A 126 2.49 -20.93 -0.81
CA TRP A 126 3.03 -19.85 0.01
C TRP A 126 2.72 -18.47 -0.57
N GLU A 127 2.75 -17.46 0.30
CA GLU A 127 2.57 -16.07 -0.10
C GLU A 127 3.57 -15.65 -1.20
N PHE A 128 3.00 -15.14 -2.29
CA PHE A 128 3.65 -14.37 -3.34
C PHE A 128 3.02 -12.98 -3.26
N ARG A 129 3.74 -11.87 -3.12
CA ARG A 129 5.17 -11.52 -3.14
C ARG A 129 5.92 -11.85 -1.84
N ASN A 130 7.24 -12.09 -1.93
CA ASN A 130 8.14 -11.96 -0.78
C ASN A 130 8.15 -10.50 -0.27
N SER A 131 7.31 -10.20 0.72
CA SER A 131 7.08 -8.86 1.28
C SER A 131 8.34 -8.20 1.87
N ARG A 132 9.39 -8.98 2.13
CA ARG A 132 10.68 -8.49 2.62
C ARG A 132 11.54 -7.86 1.53
N ARG A 133 11.16 -7.99 0.25
CA ARG A 133 11.91 -7.45 -0.88
C ARG A 133 11.58 -5.98 -1.09
N PRO A 134 12.58 -5.08 -1.03
CA PRO A 134 12.32 -3.67 -1.21
C PRO A 134 11.95 -3.36 -2.66
N GLN A 135 11.14 -2.32 -2.85
CA GLN A 135 10.91 -1.77 -4.17
C GLN A 135 12.15 -1.03 -4.68
N GLN A 136 12.38 -1.13 -5.99
CA GLN A 136 13.59 -0.65 -6.66
C GLN A 136 13.34 0.60 -7.52
N PHE A 137 12.08 1.02 -7.66
CA PHE A 137 11.68 2.22 -8.39
C PHE A 137 10.90 3.16 -7.48
N THR A 138 11.10 4.46 -7.67
CA THR A 138 10.19 5.51 -7.21
C THR A 138 9.27 5.90 -8.36
N ILE A 139 8.05 6.32 -8.03
CA ILE A 139 7.09 6.83 -9.00
C ILE A 139 7.13 8.36 -8.94
N GLU A 140 7.49 8.98 -10.05
CA GLU A 140 7.41 10.42 -10.29
C GLU A 140 5.95 10.78 -10.59
N PHE A 141 5.37 11.62 -9.74
CA PHE A 141 4.00 12.09 -9.83
C PHE A 141 3.92 13.55 -9.33
N PRO A 142 4.24 14.51 -10.21
CA PRO A 142 4.15 15.94 -9.91
C PRO A 142 2.68 16.37 -9.76
N HIS A 143 2.24 16.61 -8.52
CA HIS A 143 0.86 16.96 -8.25
C HIS A 143 0.47 18.29 -8.90
N ASP A 144 1.35 19.29 -8.88
CA ASP A 144 1.18 20.58 -9.57
C ASP A 144 0.79 20.39 -11.04
N LYS A 145 1.58 19.61 -11.80
CA LYS A 145 1.30 19.38 -13.23
C LYS A 145 -0.03 18.68 -13.47
N HIS A 146 -0.37 17.69 -12.64
CA HIS A 146 -1.64 17.00 -12.77
C HIS A 146 -2.82 17.92 -12.47
N GLN A 147 -2.69 18.79 -11.46
CA GLN A 147 -3.72 19.77 -11.15
C GLN A 147 -3.95 20.75 -12.30
N ASP A 148 -2.88 21.24 -12.93
CA ASP A 148 -2.98 22.17 -14.08
C ASP A 148 -3.64 21.53 -15.30
N VAL A 149 -3.28 20.28 -15.62
CA VAL A 149 -3.89 19.53 -16.72
C VAL A 149 -5.37 19.28 -16.45
N ILE A 150 -5.72 18.85 -15.23
CA ILE A 150 -7.11 18.62 -14.83
C ILE A 150 -7.93 19.92 -14.91
N ALA A 151 -7.36 21.04 -14.46
CA ALA A 151 -8.00 22.35 -14.57
C ALA A 151 -8.28 22.71 -16.02
N SER A 152 -7.28 22.51 -16.90
CA SER A 152 -7.35 22.84 -18.32
C SER A 152 -8.38 22.00 -19.07
N LEU A 153 -8.48 20.69 -18.77
CA LEU A 153 -9.46 19.79 -19.40
C LEU A 153 -10.92 20.17 -19.11
N ARG A 154 -11.21 20.89 -18.02
CA ARG A 154 -12.56 21.39 -17.71
C ARG A 154 -13.00 22.56 -18.57
N LEU A 155 -12.05 23.36 -19.08
CA LEU A 155 -12.32 24.50 -19.95
C LEU A 155 -12.73 24.05 -21.36
N LEU A 156 -12.50 22.78 -21.69
CA LEU A 156 -12.89 22.21 -22.97
C LEU A 156 -14.38 21.82 -22.96
N PRO A 157 -15.12 22.07 -24.06
CA PRO A 157 -16.50 21.63 -24.21
C PRO A 157 -16.64 20.13 -23.94
N ALA A 158 -17.74 19.74 -23.29
CA ALA A 158 -17.99 18.35 -22.91
C ALA A 158 -17.94 17.36 -24.09
N THR A 159 -18.10 17.85 -25.32
CA THR A 159 -18.14 17.09 -26.57
C THR A 159 -16.77 16.68 -27.12
N SER A 160 -15.65 17.23 -26.65
CA SER A 160 -14.34 17.04 -27.29
C SER A 160 -13.24 16.41 -26.42
N ALA A 161 -13.33 16.46 -25.09
CA ALA A 161 -12.26 15.95 -24.20
C ALA A 161 -12.71 15.08 -23.02
N ARG A 162 -14.01 15.11 -22.65
CA ARG A 162 -14.52 14.38 -21.46
C ARG A 162 -14.76 12.89 -21.69
N ALA A 163 -14.67 12.41 -22.93
CA ALA A 163 -15.02 11.03 -23.29
C ALA A 163 -14.00 9.96 -22.84
N PHE A 164 -12.76 10.36 -22.50
CA PHE A 164 -11.68 9.40 -22.18
C PHE A 164 -11.46 9.16 -20.69
N ILE A 165 -11.94 10.06 -19.81
CA ILE A 165 -11.78 9.89 -18.38
C ILE A 165 -12.93 8.98 -17.89
N LYS A 166 -12.64 7.70 -17.66
CA LYS A 166 -13.44 6.89 -16.72
C LYS A 166 -13.23 7.46 -15.32
N SER A 167 -13.76 8.65 -15.04
CA SER A 167 -13.65 9.21 -13.71
C SER A 167 -14.43 8.31 -12.77
N ALA A 168 -13.81 7.87 -11.67
CA ALA A 168 -14.49 7.11 -10.63
C ALA A 168 -15.67 7.89 -10.00
N HIS A 169 -15.79 9.18 -10.34
CA HIS A 169 -16.78 10.10 -9.85
C HIS A 169 -17.32 10.95 -11.01
N ALA A 170 -18.63 10.96 -11.22
CA ALA A 170 -19.26 12.01 -12.02
C ALA A 170 -18.85 13.35 -11.40
N ILE A 171 -18.20 14.20 -12.19
CA ILE A 171 -17.91 15.56 -11.76
C ILE A 171 -19.26 16.22 -11.53
N ASP A 172 -19.62 16.47 -10.27
CA ASP A 172 -20.79 17.28 -9.95
C ASP A 172 -20.46 18.75 -10.22
N ASP A 173 -20.64 19.14 -11.49
CA ASP A 173 -20.45 20.52 -11.98
C ASP A 173 -21.40 21.51 -11.28
N ARG A 174 -22.40 21.05 -10.49
CA ARG A 174 -23.39 21.93 -9.84
C ARG A 174 -22.84 22.73 -8.67
N THR A 175 -21.80 22.25 -7.98
CA THR A 175 -21.32 22.90 -6.75
C THR A 175 -20.17 23.88 -6.98
N ARG A 176 -19.57 23.93 -8.18
CA ARG A 176 -18.36 24.72 -8.51
C ARG A 176 -17.18 24.53 -7.53
N LYS A 177 -17.22 23.56 -6.62
CA LYS A 177 -16.11 23.22 -5.72
C LYS A 177 -15.03 22.51 -6.54
N TYR A 178 -13.83 23.08 -6.55
CA TYR A 178 -12.68 22.66 -7.34
C TYR A 178 -11.96 21.46 -6.69
N ASN A 179 -12.69 20.36 -6.47
CA ASN A 179 -12.11 19.17 -5.82
C ASN A 179 -11.38 18.26 -6.84
N ASN A 180 -10.37 18.79 -7.54
CA ASN A 180 -9.57 18.04 -8.53
C ASN A 180 -8.88 16.79 -7.94
N CYS A 181 -8.55 16.82 -6.65
CA CYS A 181 -7.96 15.71 -5.91
C CYS A 181 -8.86 14.47 -5.95
N THR A 182 -10.17 14.66 -5.94
CA THR A 182 -11.15 13.56 -5.91
C THR A 182 -11.24 12.79 -7.23
N ILE A 183 -10.63 13.29 -8.31
CA ILE A 183 -10.53 12.55 -9.57
C ILE A 183 -9.65 11.30 -9.41
N CYS A 184 -8.58 11.41 -8.62
CA CYS A 184 -7.64 10.31 -8.36
C CYS A 184 -7.83 9.69 -6.97
N HIS A 185 -8.32 10.47 -6.00
CA HIS A 185 -8.43 10.05 -4.61
C HIS A 185 -9.90 9.74 -4.23
N ALA A 186 -10.20 8.45 -4.13
CA ALA A 186 -11.49 7.96 -3.63
C ALA A 186 -11.54 7.98 -2.10
N HIS A 187 -12.74 7.94 -1.51
CA HIS A 187 -12.86 7.68 -0.08
C HIS A 187 -12.54 6.21 0.23
N SER A 188 -11.73 5.96 1.25
CA SER A 188 -11.45 4.60 1.71
C SER A 188 -12.74 3.97 2.26
N ARG A 189 -13.20 2.90 1.64
CA ARG A 189 -14.41 2.17 2.08
C ARG A 189 -14.15 1.24 3.26
N ALA A 190 -12.89 0.95 3.56
CA ALA A 190 -12.50 0.18 4.73
C ALA A 190 -12.24 1.13 5.91
N PRO A 191 -12.80 0.87 7.10
CA PRO A 191 -12.38 1.56 8.32
C PRO A 191 -10.90 1.30 8.56
N LEU A 192 -10.16 2.31 9.02
CA LEU A 192 -8.77 2.09 9.43
C LEU A 192 -8.79 1.18 10.65
N THR A 193 -8.09 0.05 10.57
CA THR A 193 -7.83 -0.75 11.77
C THR A 193 -6.89 0.07 12.65
N PRO A 194 -7.27 0.42 13.89
CA PRO A 194 -6.38 1.16 14.78
C PRO A 194 -5.10 0.32 14.97
N PRO A 195 -3.91 0.92 14.82
CA PRO A 195 -2.67 0.26 15.21
C PRO A 195 -2.80 -0.29 16.63
N GLY A 196 -2.27 -1.49 16.88
CA GLY A 196 -2.23 -2.04 18.23
C GLY A 196 -1.58 -1.03 19.19
N GLY A 197 -2.29 -0.66 20.26
CA GLY A 197 -1.80 0.27 21.29
C GLY A 197 -2.57 1.59 21.43
N TRP A 198 -3.61 1.86 20.61
CA TRP A 198 -4.51 2.99 20.86
C TRP A 198 -5.42 2.70 22.05
N ILE A 199 -5.26 3.46 23.14
CA ILE A 199 -6.02 3.24 24.39
C ILE A 199 -7.46 3.78 24.33
N ASP A 200 -7.74 4.69 23.39
CA ASP A 200 -9.04 5.37 23.27
C ASP A 200 -10.03 4.65 22.35
N ALA A 201 -9.66 3.47 21.82
CA ALA A 201 -10.48 2.65 20.92
C ALA A 201 -11.09 3.41 19.73
N TYR A 202 -10.55 4.59 19.40
CA TYR A 202 -11.10 5.45 18.36
C TYR A 202 -10.87 4.80 17.00
N VAL A 203 -11.96 4.51 16.31
CA VAL A 203 -11.95 4.03 14.93
C VAL A 203 -12.59 5.12 14.07
N PRO A 204 -11.83 5.75 13.16
CA PRO A 204 -12.41 6.72 12.23
C PRO A 204 -13.45 6.02 11.35
N ALA A 205 -14.53 6.73 11.01
CA ALA A 205 -15.56 6.20 10.14
C ALA A 205 -14.96 5.77 8.78
N ALA A 206 -15.49 4.69 8.22
CA ALA A 206 -15.19 4.32 6.84
C ALA A 206 -15.64 5.48 5.94
N ASP A 207 -14.74 5.98 5.09
CA ASP A 207 -14.80 7.21 4.28
C ASP A 207 -14.03 8.44 4.80
N THR A 208 -13.64 8.47 6.08
CA THR A 208 -13.00 9.66 6.70
C THR A 208 -11.73 10.10 5.97
N PHE A 209 -11.02 9.16 5.33
CA PHE A 209 -9.79 9.43 4.61
C PHE A 209 -9.91 9.05 3.15
N LYS A 210 -9.27 9.88 2.33
CA LYS A 210 -8.99 9.57 0.95
C LYS A 210 -7.92 8.49 0.82
N SER A 211 -8.12 7.55 -0.09
CA SER A 211 -7.14 6.54 -0.51
C SER A 211 -6.15 7.16 -1.50
N ALA A 212 -4.95 6.58 -1.58
CA ALA A 212 -4.01 6.87 -2.66
C ALA A 212 -4.12 5.78 -3.74
N PRO A 213 -3.82 6.10 -5.01
CA PRO A 213 -3.62 5.08 -6.03
C PRO A 213 -2.53 4.09 -5.61
N THR A 214 -2.81 2.78 -5.73
CA THR A 214 -1.85 1.71 -5.40
C THR A 214 -1.55 0.79 -6.60
N SER A 215 -2.11 1.11 -7.77
CA SER A 215 -1.95 0.35 -9.02
C SER A 215 -2.02 1.29 -10.23
N HIS A 216 -1.69 0.78 -11.42
CA HIS A 216 -1.74 1.60 -12.64
C HIS A 216 -3.16 1.86 -13.16
N ASP A 217 -4.19 1.23 -12.61
CA ASP A 217 -5.60 1.43 -13.01
C ASP A 217 -5.98 2.91 -13.06
N LEU A 218 -5.63 3.68 -12.02
CA LEU A 218 -5.93 5.11 -11.97
C LEU A 218 -5.03 5.94 -12.89
N CYS A 219 -3.76 5.57 -13.05
CA CYS A 219 -2.83 6.26 -13.94
C CYS A 219 -3.25 6.07 -15.41
N PHE A 220 -3.52 4.83 -15.81
CA PHE A 220 -3.80 4.46 -17.19
C PHE A 220 -5.22 4.82 -17.63
N ASN A 221 -6.10 5.30 -16.74
CA ASN A 221 -7.30 6.03 -17.15
C ASN A 221 -6.99 7.19 -18.10
N CYS A 222 -5.84 7.87 -17.92
CA CYS A 222 -5.36 8.92 -18.82
C CYS A 222 -4.15 8.47 -19.64
N HIS A 223 -3.24 7.73 -19.01
CA HIS A 223 -1.92 7.40 -19.55
C HIS A 223 -1.84 6.08 -20.33
N TRP A 224 -2.95 5.38 -20.61
CA TRP A 224 -2.87 4.14 -21.39
C TRP A 224 -2.40 4.42 -22.82
N GLN A 225 -3.15 5.24 -23.55
CA GLN A 225 -2.86 5.70 -24.92
C GLN A 225 -3.22 7.18 -25.11
N GLY A 226 -3.75 7.84 -24.08
CA GLY A 226 -4.35 9.17 -24.19
C GLY A 226 -3.38 10.33 -23.93
N GLN A 227 -2.40 10.14 -23.05
CA GLN A 227 -1.43 11.18 -22.65
C GLN A 227 -0.07 10.57 -22.33
N GLU A 228 1.00 11.24 -22.73
CA GLU A 228 2.34 10.89 -22.28
C GLU A 228 2.54 11.26 -20.78
N PRO A 229 3.30 10.47 -20.01
CA PRO A 229 3.93 9.20 -20.40
C PRO A 229 2.90 8.09 -20.65
N SER A 230 2.99 7.39 -21.79
CA SER A 230 2.06 6.33 -22.14
C SER A 230 2.42 4.99 -21.48
N ARG A 231 1.56 3.97 -21.62
CA ARG A 231 1.79 2.60 -21.10
C ARG A 231 3.12 1.97 -21.55
N GLU A 232 3.67 2.42 -22.67
CA GLU A 232 4.93 1.91 -23.24
C GLU A 232 6.16 2.64 -22.67
N ASN A 233 5.97 3.81 -22.05
CA ASN A 233 7.03 4.66 -21.51
C ASN A 233 7.14 4.54 -19.99
N CYS A 234 7.54 3.35 -19.52
CA CYS A 234 7.65 3.06 -18.08
C CYS A 234 8.60 4.04 -17.36
N ALA A 235 9.69 4.45 -18.03
CA ALA A 235 10.69 5.38 -17.50
C ALA A 235 10.17 6.83 -17.38
N GLY A 236 9.03 7.14 -17.99
CA GLY A 236 8.34 8.42 -17.83
C GLY A 236 7.77 8.60 -16.43
N CYS A 237 7.34 7.52 -15.77
CA CYS A 237 6.84 7.54 -14.38
C CYS A 237 7.82 6.92 -13.39
N HIS A 238 8.49 5.83 -13.77
CA HIS A 238 9.33 5.05 -12.85
C HIS A 238 10.79 5.46 -12.96
N LYS A 239 11.39 5.88 -11.84
CA LYS A 239 12.83 6.17 -11.74
C LYS A 239 13.51 5.18 -10.81
N PRO A 240 14.73 4.69 -11.12
CA PRO A 240 15.49 3.89 -10.18
C PRO A 240 15.58 4.58 -8.83
N ALA A 241 15.22 3.88 -7.77
CA ALA A 241 15.27 4.44 -6.44
C ALA A 241 16.73 4.54 -5.99
N ALA A 242 17.16 5.72 -5.55
CA ALA A 242 18.51 5.91 -4.96
C ALA A 242 18.73 5.05 -3.71
N ALA A 243 17.65 4.70 -3.00
CA ALA A 243 17.66 3.77 -1.89
C ALA A 243 16.45 2.85 -1.94
N SER A 244 16.68 1.56 -1.70
CA SER A 244 15.65 0.55 -1.47
C SER A 244 14.66 1.00 -0.39
N TYR A 245 13.37 0.78 -0.60
CA TYR A 245 12.37 1.08 0.43
C TYR A 245 11.31 -0.01 0.54
N VAL A 246 10.77 -0.13 1.75
CA VAL A 246 9.58 -0.94 2.03
C VAL A 246 8.39 0.01 1.97
N PRO A 247 7.38 -0.28 1.12
CA PRO A 247 6.15 0.51 1.09
C PRO A 247 5.55 0.57 2.49
N VAL A 248 5.14 1.77 2.89
CA VAL A 248 4.36 1.93 4.12
C VAL A 248 2.92 1.60 3.76
N GLU A 249 2.39 0.50 4.30
CA GLU A 249 1.03 0.02 3.98
C GLU A 249 -0.07 1.02 4.38
N SER A 250 0.21 1.92 5.32
CA SER A 250 -0.69 3.01 5.67
C SER A 250 0.08 4.22 6.20
N PRO A 251 -0.14 5.44 5.67
CA PRO A 251 0.53 6.63 6.17
C PRO A 251 0.22 6.81 7.65
N LYS A 252 1.24 7.13 8.45
CA LYS A 252 1.03 7.53 9.84
C LYS A 252 0.24 8.82 9.83
N ARG A 253 -0.95 8.81 10.40
CA ARG A 253 -1.82 9.98 10.51
C ARG A 253 -1.75 10.49 11.93
N ILE A 254 -1.32 11.73 12.11
CA ILE A 254 -1.13 12.33 13.44
C ILE A 254 -2.46 12.94 13.93
N SER A 255 -3.25 13.51 13.03
CA SER A 255 -4.53 14.17 13.33
C SER A 255 -5.74 13.30 12.95
N VAL A 256 -5.78 12.04 13.42
CA VAL A 256 -6.79 11.03 12.98
C VAL A 256 -8.22 11.41 13.39
N LYS A 257 -8.39 12.21 14.44
CA LYS A 257 -9.73 12.64 14.89
C LYS A 257 -10.25 13.85 14.13
N PHE A 258 -9.43 14.46 13.28
CA PHE A 258 -9.89 15.54 12.41
C PHE A 258 -10.93 15.00 11.41
N ARG A 259 -12.09 15.66 11.35
CA ARG A 259 -13.19 15.30 10.45
C ARG A 259 -13.15 16.14 9.18
N HIS A 260 -12.84 15.49 8.05
CA HIS A 260 -12.80 16.12 6.74
C HIS A 260 -14.19 16.57 6.24
N ASP A 261 -15.26 15.88 6.66
CA ASP A 261 -16.62 16.17 6.19
C ASP A 261 -17.34 17.30 6.96
N GLY A 262 -16.57 18.22 7.55
CA GLY A 262 -17.13 19.35 8.31
C GLY A 262 -17.64 18.92 9.69
N GLY A 263 -16.90 19.29 10.74
CA GLY A 263 -17.19 18.93 12.12
C GLY A 263 -18.65 19.17 12.54
N GLY A 264 -19.37 18.09 12.84
CA GLY A 264 -20.67 18.12 13.51
C GLY A 264 -21.88 18.26 12.57
N ALA A 265 -23.04 18.59 13.17
CA ALA A 265 -24.36 18.56 12.55
C ALA A 265 -24.58 19.49 11.34
N LYS A 266 -23.54 20.18 10.85
CA LYS A 266 -23.63 21.22 9.81
C LYS A 266 -22.77 21.01 8.56
N GLN A 267 -21.92 19.97 8.47
CA GLN A 267 -21.15 19.64 7.24
C GLN A 267 -20.37 20.83 6.61
N ASN A 268 -19.68 21.61 7.43
CA ASN A 268 -19.17 22.95 7.08
C ASN A 268 -17.64 23.06 6.83
N HIS A 269 -16.94 22.08 6.29
CA HIS A 269 -15.62 22.35 5.68
C HIS A 269 -15.82 22.54 4.16
N PRO A 270 -16.15 23.76 3.68
CA PRO A 270 -16.28 24.03 2.25
C PRO A 270 -14.94 24.13 1.53
N ALA A 271 -13.83 24.07 2.26
CA ALA A 271 -12.48 24.27 1.76
C ALA A 271 -12.03 23.10 0.86
N GLU A 272 -11.21 23.44 -0.13
CA GLU A 272 -10.59 22.46 -1.01
C GLU A 272 -9.48 21.70 -0.27
N CYS A 273 -9.15 20.51 -0.76
CA CYS A 273 -8.12 19.66 -0.14
C CYS A 273 -6.78 20.41 0.05
N THR A 274 -6.38 21.21 -0.94
CA THR A 274 -5.13 21.98 -0.95
C THR A 274 -5.15 23.20 -0.02
N THR A 275 -6.31 23.61 0.51
CA THR A 275 -6.38 24.64 1.56
C THR A 275 -5.65 24.17 2.81
N CYS A 276 -5.80 22.90 3.18
CA CYS A 276 -5.12 22.34 4.35
C CYS A 276 -3.86 21.56 3.95
N HIS A 277 -3.91 20.81 2.86
CA HIS A 277 -2.79 20.00 2.42
C HIS A 277 -1.79 20.77 1.53
N ILE A 278 -1.25 21.87 2.07
CA ILE A 278 -0.41 22.83 1.32
C ILE A 278 0.91 22.26 0.78
N ASN A 279 1.34 21.12 1.30
CA ASN A 279 2.58 20.46 0.88
C ASN A 279 2.36 19.44 -0.25
N ILE A 280 1.12 19.06 -0.55
CA ILE A 280 0.84 18.04 -1.58
C ILE A 280 1.29 18.53 -2.96
N THR A 281 1.00 19.79 -3.31
CA THR A 281 1.36 20.38 -4.61
C THR A 281 2.87 20.44 -4.84
N LYS A 282 3.67 20.45 -3.76
CA LYS A 282 5.14 20.47 -3.85
C LYS A 282 5.75 19.08 -4.03
N SER A 283 4.96 18.02 -3.90
CA SER A 283 5.48 16.66 -4.04
C SER A 283 5.50 16.23 -5.50
N THR A 284 6.70 15.91 -5.98
CA THR A 284 6.95 15.35 -7.32
C THR A 284 7.04 13.83 -7.32
N THR A 285 6.88 13.18 -6.17
CA THR A 285 6.97 11.73 -6.02
C THR A 285 5.82 11.21 -5.17
N LEU A 286 5.39 9.97 -5.46
CA LEU A 286 4.47 9.24 -4.57
C LEU A 286 5.17 8.72 -3.31
N ARG A 287 6.51 8.73 -3.29
CA ARG A 287 7.30 8.28 -2.14
C ARG A 287 7.46 9.41 -1.12
N GLY A 288 7.24 9.08 0.16
CA GLY A 288 7.53 10.00 1.25
C GLY A 288 6.62 11.21 1.31
N LEU A 289 5.54 11.21 0.53
CA LEU A 289 4.46 12.19 0.65
C LEU A 289 3.95 12.13 2.09
N LYS A 290 4.09 13.26 2.80
CA LYS A 290 3.46 13.45 4.10
C LYS A 290 2.19 14.24 3.86
N PRO A 291 1.01 13.60 3.83
CA PRO A 291 -0.25 14.31 3.71
C PRO A 291 -0.59 15.08 5.00
N ASP A 292 0.31 15.15 5.98
CA ASP A 292 0.09 15.88 7.22
C ASP A 292 -0.17 17.35 6.94
N VAL A 293 -1.23 17.85 7.57
CA VAL A 293 -1.64 19.25 7.53
C VAL A 293 -0.82 20.02 8.56
N PRO A 294 -0.09 21.09 8.16
CA PRO A 294 0.56 21.95 9.14
C PRO A 294 -0.50 22.66 9.98
N ILE A 295 -0.23 22.83 11.28
CA ILE A 295 -1.20 23.43 12.21
C ILE A 295 -1.63 24.85 11.78
N THR A 296 -0.77 25.58 11.06
CA THR A 296 -1.05 26.89 10.45
C THR A 296 -2.21 26.87 9.46
N SER A 297 -2.50 25.73 8.81
CA SER A 297 -3.64 25.60 7.91
C SER A 297 -4.98 25.56 8.65
N CYS A 298 -4.98 25.32 9.96
CA CYS A 298 -6.19 25.37 10.77
C CYS A 298 -6.47 26.78 11.30
N THR A 299 -5.44 27.65 11.33
CA THR A 299 -5.44 28.80 12.25
C THR A 299 -6.26 29.99 11.81
N GLU A 300 -6.55 30.07 10.52
CA GLU A 300 -7.43 31.10 9.96
C GLU A 300 -8.89 30.90 10.40
N CYS A 301 -9.28 29.66 10.73
CA CYS A 301 -10.65 29.28 11.09
C CYS A 301 -10.79 28.81 12.55
N HIS A 302 -9.75 28.22 13.11
CA HIS A 302 -9.65 27.78 14.51
C HIS A 302 -8.50 28.54 15.14
N ASN A 303 -8.64 29.12 16.34
CA ASN A 303 -7.60 29.88 17.05
C ASN A 303 -7.47 31.36 16.65
N LYS A 304 -8.51 31.95 16.06
CA LYS A 304 -8.67 33.41 15.89
C LYS A 304 -9.73 33.95 16.84
N ASP A 305 -9.56 35.17 17.33
CA ASP A 305 -10.54 35.84 18.19
C ASP A 305 -11.92 35.89 17.51
N GLY A 306 -12.95 35.51 18.27
CA GLY A 306 -14.32 35.36 17.77
C GLY A 306 -14.61 34.04 17.04
N LEU A 307 -13.62 33.16 16.86
CA LEU A 307 -13.77 31.81 16.29
C LEU A 307 -13.50 30.72 17.34
N ARG A 308 -13.48 29.46 16.91
CA ARG A 308 -13.23 28.29 17.78
C ARG A 308 -11.81 28.33 18.32
N GLN A 309 -11.61 28.34 19.63
CA GLN A 309 -10.30 28.39 20.29
C GLN A 309 -9.77 27.00 20.68
N ASP A 310 -10.01 25.98 19.85
CA ASP A 310 -9.79 24.58 20.22
C ASP A 310 -8.32 24.30 20.63
N LEU A 311 -7.34 24.85 19.90
CA LEU A 311 -5.92 24.69 20.19
C LEU A 311 -5.50 25.43 21.47
N ASN A 312 -5.86 26.72 21.58
CA ASN A 312 -5.56 27.52 22.77
C ASN A 312 -6.14 26.90 24.04
N ASN A 313 -7.37 26.36 23.98
CA ASN A 313 -8.02 25.69 25.09
C ASN A 313 -7.28 24.42 25.52
N GLU A 314 -6.85 23.57 24.58
CA GLU A 314 -6.09 22.36 24.90
C GLU A 314 -4.68 22.67 25.43
N LEU A 315 -4.00 23.69 24.89
CA LEU A 315 -2.69 24.13 25.41
C LEU A 315 -2.82 24.71 26.82
N ALA A 316 -3.85 25.50 27.10
CA ALA A 316 -4.12 26.00 28.46
C ALA A 316 -4.50 24.88 29.44
N ALA A 317 -5.11 23.80 28.95
CA ALA A 317 -5.39 22.62 29.77
C ALA A 317 -4.12 21.82 30.09
N ILE A 318 -3.16 21.75 29.15
CA ILE A 318 -1.82 21.19 29.41
C ILE A 318 -1.13 21.95 30.55
N ASP A 319 -1.14 23.29 30.50
CA ASP A 319 -0.48 24.13 31.52
C ASP A 319 -0.99 23.84 32.95
N LYS A 320 -2.26 23.49 33.08
CA LYS A 320 -2.92 23.18 34.35
C LYS A 320 -2.74 21.72 34.76
N ASN A 321 -2.47 20.83 33.80
CA ASN A 321 -2.37 19.39 34.03
C ASN A 321 -1.45 18.74 33.00
N LYS A 322 -0.22 18.41 33.40
CA LYS A 322 0.76 17.72 32.54
C LYS A 322 0.31 16.36 32.01
N ASN A 323 -0.72 15.75 32.60
CA ASN A 323 -1.33 14.50 32.14
C ASN A 323 -2.51 14.72 31.19
N PHE A 324 -2.89 15.97 30.89
CA PHE A 324 -3.95 16.29 29.94
C PHE A 324 -3.65 15.69 28.55
N VAL A 325 -4.65 15.12 27.89
CA VAL A 325 -4.47 14.49 26.56
C VAL A 325 -5.16 15.33 25.52
N CYS A 326 -4.40 15.91 24.59
CA CYS A 326 -4.99 16.59 23.42
C CYS A 326 -5.83 15.58 22.65
N SER A 327 -7.10 15.89 22.43
CA SER A 327 -8.08 14.93 21.92
C SER A 327 -8.93 15.48 20.79
N TYR A 328 -8.90 16.80 20.58
CA TYR A 328 -9.67 17.43 19.52
C TYR A 328 -9.22 16.95 18.13
N CYS A 329 -7.90 16.97 17.87
CA CYS A 329 -7.32 16.50 16.61
C CYS A 329 -6.71 15.10 16.72
N HIS A 330 -6.27 14.72 17.92
CA HIS A 330 -5.35 13.62 18.14
C HIS A 330 -6.00 12.43 18.86
N THR A 331 -5.60 11.23 18.45
CA THR A 331 -5.73 10.03 19.28
C THR A 331 -4.79 10.13 20.48
N SER A 332 -5.09 9.34 21.50
CA SER A 332 -4.35 9.33 22.77
C SER A 332 -2.85 9.03 22.63
N ASP A 333 -2.44 8.27 21.62
CA ASP A 333 -1.05 7.91 21.32
C ASP A 333 -0.20 9.11 20.88
N VAL A 334 -0.84 10.13 20.29
CA VAL A 334 -0.24 11.41 19.90
C VAL A 334 -0.49 12.46 20.97
N GLY A 335 -1.74 12.58 21.44
CA GLY A 335 -2.18 13.66 22.32
C GLY A 335 -1.52 13.71 23.70
N LYS A 336 -0.91 12.61 24.14
CA LYS A 336 -0.12 12.52 25.37
C LYS A 336 1.31 13.03 25.23
N ARG A 337 1.81 13.20 24.01
CA ARG A 337 3.17 13.67 23.75
C ARG A 337 3.27 15.17 24.01
N ASP A 338 4.51 15.66 24.09
CA ASP A 338 4.75 17.10 24.08
C ASP A 338 4.23 17.69 22.77
N ALA A 339 3.49 18.80 22.88
CA ALA A 339 3.03 19.53 21.70
C ALA A 339 4.26 20.08 20.94
N PRO A 340 4.32 19.96 19.60
CA PRO A 340 5.40 20.56 18.82
C PRO A 340 5.45 22.07 18.98
N ALA A 341 6.63 22.68 18.82
CA ALA A 341 6.81 24.13 18.88
C ALA A 341 5.83 24.90 17.99
N SER A 342 5.49 24.34 16.82
CA SER A 342 4.51 24.93 15.90
C SER A 342 3.14 25.17 16.55
N HIS A 343 2.68 24.32 17.47
CA HIS A 343 1.39 24.52 18.14
C HIS A 343 1.41 25.74 19.04
N TYR A 344 2.53 25.97 19.73
CA TYR A 344 2.72 27.15 20.57
C TYR A 344 2.91 28.41 19.73
N SER A 345 3.64 28.32 18.61
CA SER A 345 3.84 29.46 17.71
C SER A 345 2.53 30.02 17.17
N VAL A 346 1.58 29.17 16.75
CA VAL A 346 0.27 29.67 16.26
C VAL A 346 -0.74 29.97 17.38
N ALA A 347 -0.38 29.64 18.61
CA ALA A 347 -1.04 30.13 19.81
C ALA A 347 -0.36 31.38 20.39
N GLU A 348 0.63 31.95 19.67
CA GLU A 348 1.40 33.13 20.05
C GLU A 348 2.00 33.05 21.47
N ARG A 349 2.47 31.85 21.85
CA ARG A 349 3.01 31.56 23.17
C ARG A 349 4.34 30.82 23.10
N PRO A 350 5.19 30.90 24.16
CA PRO A 350 6.44 30.16 24.19
C PRO A 350 6.19 28.64 24.26
N PRO A 351 7.00 27.82 23.57
CA PRO A 351 6.92 26.36 23.68
C PRO A 351 7.22 25.88 25.10
N LEU A 352 6.41 24.95 25.59
CA LEU A 352 6.59 24.29 26.88
C LEU A 352 6.69 22.77 26.68
N LYS A 353 7.52 22.12 27.49
CA LYS A 353 7.49 20.65 27.62
C LYS A 353 6.67 20.27 28.84
N ARG A 354 5.95 19.16 28.76
CA ARG A 354 5.15 18.64 29.88
C ARG A 354 6.00 18.32 31.11
N ALA A 355 7.26 17.97 30.90
CA ALA A 355 8.23 17.73 31.97
C ALA A 355 8.54 18.99 32.80
N ASP A 356 8.36 20.19 32.22
CA ASP A 356 8.64 21.47 32.88
C ASP A 356 7.43 22.02 33.66
N LEU A 357 6.27 21.33 33.57
CA LEU A 357 5.03 21.72 34.24
C LEU A 357 4.96 21.09 35.63
N LYS A 358 4.57 21.90 36.62
CA LYS A 358 4.46 21.48 38.02
C LYS A 358 3.36 20.44 38.22
#